data_AF-A0A067CTH2-F1
#
_entry.id   AF-A0A067CTH2-F1
#
_cell.length_a   1.000
_cell.length_b   1.000
_cell.length_c   1.000
_cell.angle_alpha   90.00
_cell.angle_beta   90.00
_cell.angle_gamma   90.00
#
_symmetry.space_group_name_H-M   'P 1'
#
loop_
_entity.id
_entity.type
_entity.pdbx_description
1 polymer ?
#
loop_
_entity_poly.entity_id
_entity_poly.type
_entity_poly.pdbx_seq_one_letter_code
_entity_poly.pdbx_strand_id
1 'polypeptide(L)'
;MSGPAPATAALAAACSVVCACISVYYTHAAAQQPATTSSPAKNNAQVPTLAKKKHVVRLATLAAADVPQVLRPSFYFTEIAQFTHRAIFDNAPSVFNVLDKLQAYITSWLASQTLERPTSIMPCTGADDATVHVSTENTAVLQHCSIFNYSSHPDRQLVLESGVRVMGGVFDVSEGSIFVGANTVIEPHVYIKGPAIIGEGCTLRHGAYLRGDVLIGDHVVLRCEVKHALIMDRAELCHPGYCGDSLCGYKSHFANQVSTANLTLLAPSAGTGVCIDVDGVTYDTGRRKIGVVLGDRSQLGCNAATDPCTLLGPNTSVYALTRLNKGVYGPNELIKTSPWRTASLR
;
A
#
# COMPACT_ATOMS: atom_id res chain seq x y z
N MET A 1 -29.83 10.56 51.27
CA MET A 1 -29.24 9.30 50.78
C MET A 1 -28.38 9.63 49.57
N SER A 2 -27.08 9.79 49.82
CA SER A 2 -26.06 10.23 48.87
C SER A 2 -25.41 9.00 48.21
N GLY A 3 -25.42 8.94 46.88
CA GLY A 3 -24.75 7.90 46.10
C GLY A 3 -23.22 8.11 46.02
N PRO A 4 -22.44 7.05 45.75
CA PRO A 4 -21.01 7.20 45.50
C PRO A 4 -20.72 7.43 44.01
N ALA A 5 -19.75 8.32 43.78
CA ALA A 5 -19.15 8.71 42.50
C ALA A 5 -17.99 7.75 42.10
N PRO A 6 -17.40 7.88 40.90
CA PRO A 6 -16.69 6.80 40.19
C PRO A 6 -15.19 6.75 40.50
N ALA A 7 -14.65 5.55 40.77
CA ALA A 7 -13.23 5.34 41.10
C ALA A 7 -12.46 4.44 40.10
N THR A 8 -13.02 4.16 38.91
CA THR A 8 -12.45 3.14 38.00
C THR A 8 -11.71 3.68 36.77
N ALA A 9 -11.73 4.98 36.49
CA ALA A 9 -11.03 5.56 35.33
C ALA A 9 -9.57 5.98 35.63
N ALA A 10 -9.22 6.25 36.89
CA ALA A 10 -7.89 6.76 37.27
C ALA A 10 -6.80 5.67 37.30
N LEU A 11 -7.17 4.39 37.46
CA LEU A 11 -6.20 3.29 37.62
C LEU A 11 -5.57 2.84 36.28
N ALA A 12 -6.30 2.96 35.17
CA ALA A 12 -5.82 2.55 33.85
C ALA A 12 -4.80 3.53 33.24
N ALA A 13 -4.94 4.83 33.53
CA ALA A 13 -3.99 5.85 33.08
C ALA A 13 -2.66 5.82 33.88
N ALA A 14 -2.68 5.36 35.14
CA ALA A 14 -1.49 5.26 35.96
C ALA A 14 -0.56 4.10 35.52
N CYS A 15 -1.13 2.97 35.08
CA CYS A 15 -0.32 1.82 34.62
C CYS A 15 0.42 2.08 33.29
N SER A 16 -0.14 2.87 32.38
CA SER A 16 0.50 3.19 31.08
C SER A 16 1.66 4.19 31.23
N VAL A 17 1.57 5.14 32.16
CA VAL A 17 2.64 6.10 32.45
C VAL A 17 3.83 5.43 33.15
N VAL A 18 3.57 4.50 34.08
CA VAL A 18 4.64 3.78 34.80
C VAL A 18 5.46 2.88 33.86
N CYS A 19 4.82 2.24 32.87
CA CYS A 19 5.52 1.39 31.89
C CYS A 19 6.43 2.19 30.94
N ALA A 20 6.01 3.41 30.55
CA ALA A 20 6.80 4.32 29.73
C ALA A 20 8.01 4.89 30.50
N CYS A 21 7.84 5.24 31.78
CA CYS A 21 8.94 5.77 32.60
C CYS A 21 10.02 4.72 32.92
N ILE A 22 9.65 3.45 33.11
CA ILE A 22 10.62 2.37 33.38
C ILE A 22 11.50 2.09 32.15
N SER A 23 10.93 2.12 30.94
CA SER A 23 11.70 1.89 29.70
C SER A 23 12.73 2.98 29.41
N VAL A 24 12.40 4.24 29.71
CA VAL A 24 13.33 5.38 29.54
C VAL A 24 14.48 5.34 30.58
N TYR A 25 14.21 4.86 31.80
CA TYR A 25 15.23 4.76 32.84
C TYR A 25 16.30 3.69 32.55
N TYR A 26 15.89 2.54 31.99
CA TYR A 26 16.84 1.48 31.62
C TYR A 26 17.78 1.88 30.48
N THR A 27 17.31 2.67 29.51
CA THR A 27 18.19 3.20 28.45
C THR A 27 19.21 4.21 28.96
N HIS A 28 18.89 4.95 30.03
CA HIS A 28 19.79 5.97 30.58
C HIS A 28 20.81 5.41 31.59
N ALA A 29 20.43 4.39 32.37
CA ALA A 29 21.32 3.76 33.35
C ALA A 29 22.40 2.86 32.71
N ALA A 30 22.14 2.29 31.53
CA ALA A 30 23.14 1.51 30.78
C ALA A 30 24.24 2.39 30.14
N ALA A 31 24.04 3.70 30.07
CA ALA A 31 24.99 4.65 29.47
C ALA A 31 26.00 5.25 30.48
N GLN A 32 25.95 4.88 31.76
CA GLN A 32 26.74 5.51 32.83
C GLN A 32 27.62 4.54 33.64
N GLN A 33 28.06 3.41 33.09
CA GLN A 33 29.12 2.63 33.76
C GLN A 33 30.51 3.26 33.52
N PRO A 34 31.31 3.49 34.58
CA PRO A 34 32.65 4.06 34.44
C PRO A 34 33.65 3.02 33.92
N ALA A 35 34.50 3.45 32.99
CA ALA A 35 35.60 2.66 32.46
C ALA A 35 36.72 2.47 33.50
N THR A 36 37.19 1.23 33.68
CA THR A 36 38.41 0.92 34.46
C THR A 36 39.43 0.11 33.64
N THR A 37 40.58 0.78 33.39
CA THR A 37 41.99 0.32 33.37
C THR A 37 42.56 -0.63 32.28
N SER A 38 43.43 -0.05 31.42
CA SER A 38 44.78 -0.44 30.88
C SER A 38 45.06 -1.91 30.46
N SER A 39 45.71 -2.32 29.36
CA SER A 39 46.77 -1.87 28.41
C SER A 39 46.91 -3.00 27.32
N PRO A 40 47.75 -2.98 26.25
CA PRO A 40 48.59 -1.95 25.64
C PRO A 40 48.22 -1.61 24.17
N ALA A 41 48.78 -0.49 23.71
CA ALA A 41 48.69 0.01 22.34
C ALA A 41 49.12 -1.03 21.29
N LYS A 42 48.20 -1.35 20.35
CA LYS A 42 48.55 -1.87 19.04
C LYS A 42 48.18 -0.83 18.00
N ASN A 43 49.22 -0.26 17.40
CA ASN A 43 49.15 0.51 16.17
C ASN A 43 48.38 -0.28 15.11
N ASN A 44 47.12 0.06 14.90
CA ASN A 44 46.46 -0.17 13.61
C ASN A 44 46.17 1.22 13.06
N ALA A 45 47.03 1.67 12.15
CA ALA A 45 46.74 2.77 11.26
C ALA A 45 45.34 2.51 10.67
N GLN A 46 44.38 3.36 11.03
CA GLN A 46 43.11 3.42 10.33
C GLN A 46 43.46 3.82 8.89
N VAL A 47 43.55 2.82 8.01
CA VAL A 47 43.38 3.04 6.59
C VAL A 47 41.96 3.62 6.46
N PRO A 48 41.79 4.87 6.00
CA PRO A 48 40.47 5.34 5.67
C PRO A 48 40.01 4.44 4.53
N THR A 49 39.08 3.53 4.82
CA THR A 49 38.33 2.87 3.76
C THR A 49 37.56 4.01 3.09
N LEU A 50 38.12 4.54 2.01
CA LEU A 50 37.37 5.38 1.08
C LEU A 50 36.10 4.57 0.78
N ALA A 51 34.96 5.03 1.28
CA ALA A 51 33.67 4.49 0.89
C ALA A 51 33.65 4.59 -0.64
N LYS A 52 33.85 3.45 -1.32
CA LYS A 52 33.71 3.39 -2.78
C LYS A 52 32.32 3.94 -3.05
N LYS A 53 32.24 5.10 -3.73
CA LYS A 53 30.96 5.66 -4.17
C LYS A 53 30.23 4.54 -4.88
N LYS A 54 29.18 4.02 -4.26
CA LYS A 54 28.36 2.95 -4.82
C LYS A 54 27.84 3.52 -6.14
N HIS A 55 28.17 2.87 -7.25
CA HIS A 55 27.76 3.36 -8.57
C HIS A 55 26.23 3.22 -8.66
N VAL A 56 25.52 4.35 -8.56
CA VAL A 56 24.05 4.38 -8.63
C VAL A 56 23.63 4.67 -10.07
N VAL A 57 22.91 3.74 -10.67
CA VAL A 57 22.31 3.87 -12.00
C VAL A 57 20.89 4.38 -11.85
N ARG A 58 20.51 5.45 -12.57
CA ARG A 58 19.12 5.91 -12.58
C ARG A 58 18.30 5.03 -13.52
N LEU A 59 17.24 4.40 -13.03
CA LEU A 59 16.42 3.52 -13.88
C LEU A 59 15.81 4.27 -15.06
N ALA A 60 15.41 5.53 -14.86
CA ALA A 60 14.82 6.38 -15.91
C ALA A 60 15.76 6.67 -17.09
N THR A 61 17.07 6.46 -16.95
CA THR A 61 18.04 6.71 -18.04
C THR A 61 18.36 5.46 -18.86
N LEU A 62 17.87 4.28 -18.47
CA LEU A 62 18.12 3.03 -19.17
C LEU A 62 17.15 2.86 -20.34
N ALA A 63 17.63 2.28 -21.45
CA ALA A 63 16.74 1.75 -22.46
C ALA A 63 15.95 0.55 -21.88
N ALA A 64 14.74 0.31 -22.40
CA ALA A 64 13.89 -0.77 -21.89
C ALA A 64 14.57 -2.16 -21.91
N ALA A 65 15.42 -2.41 -22.91
CA ALA A 65 16.19 -3.64 -23.04
C ALA A 65 17.28 -3.81 -21.94
N ASP A 66 17.73 -2.70 -21.34
CA ASP A 66 18.81 -2.67 -20.34
C ASP A 66 18.29 -2.70 -18.89
N VAL A 67 16.98 -2.52 -18.68
CA VAL A 67 16.38 -2.66 -17.36
C VAL A 67 16.49 -4.12 -16.90
N PRO A 68 17.04 -4.44 -15.70
CA PRO A 68 17.15 -5.82 -15.22
C PRO A 68 15.81 -6.57 -15.26
N GLN A 69 15.82 -7.83 -15.66
CA GLN A 69 14.60 -8.63 -15.81
C GLN A 69 13.76 -8.65 -14.53
N VAL A 70 14.41 -8.76 -13.36
CA VAL A 70 13.77 -8.76 -12.04
C VAL A 70 13.12 -7.43 -11.65
N LEU A 71 13.30 -6.36 -12.43
CA LEU A 71 12.61 -5.08 -12.22
C LEU A 71 11.48 -4.86 -13.24
N ARG A 72 11.31 -5.75 -14.21
CA ARG A 72 10.29 -5.65 -15.26
C ARG A 72 8.95 -6.21 -14.78
N PRO A 73 7.80 -5.65 -15.22
CA PRO A 73 6.48 -6.18 -14.84
C PRO A 73 6.28 -7.66 -15.17
N SER A 74 6.81 -8.13 -16.31
CA SER A 74 6.69 -9.52 -16.77
C SER A 74 7.37 -10.55 -15.87
N PHE A 75 8.25 -10.14 -14.96
CA PHE A 75 8.82 -11.03 -13.95
C PHE A 75 7.82 -11.37 -12.83
N TYR A 76 6.90 -10.45 -12.52
CA TYR A 76 5.95 -10.55 -11.40
C TYR A 76 4.55 -10.97 -11.85
N PHE A 77 4.13 -10.48 -13.02
CA PHE A 77 2.76 -10.59 -13.51
C PHE A 77 2.75 -11.39 -14.82
N THR A 78 2.55 -12.69 -14.67
CA THR A 78 2.32 -13.67 -15.75
C THR A 78 0.90 -13.59 -16.32
N GLU A 79 -0.03 -13.05 -15.53
CA GLU A 79 -1.45 -13.00 -15.83
C GLU A 79 -1.91 -11.64 -16.41
N ILE A 80 -1.01 -10.82 -16.97
CA ILE A 80 -1.35 -9.50 -17.54
C ILE A 80 -2.38 -9.63 -18.68
N ALA A 81 -2.30 -10.66 -19.52
CA ALA A 81 -3.11 -10.76 -20.73
C ALA A 81 -4.63 -10.78 -20.47
N GLN A 82 -5.03 -11.40 -19.35
CA GLN A 82 -6.43 -11.51 -18.92
C GLN A 82 -6.92 -10.30 -18.11
N PHE A 83 -6.01 -9.41 -17.70
CA PHE A 83 -6.36 -8.26 -16.89
C PHE A 83 -7.03 -7.18 -17.74
N THR A 84 -8.24 -6.76 -17.36
CA THR A 84 -9.01 -5.71 -18.07
C THR A 84 -8.19 -4.44 -18.28
N HIS A 85 -7.39 -4.05 -17.29
CA HIS A 85 -6.57 -2.85 -17.33
C HIS A 85 -5.12 -3.09 -17.81
N ARG A 86 -4.86 -4.15 -18.59
CA ARG A 86 -3.50 -4.51 -19.05
C ARG A 86 -2.72 -3.39 -19.72
N ALA A 87 -3.41 -2.44 -20.36
CA ALA A 87 -2.79 -1.30 -21.03
C ALA A 87 -1.95 -0.40 -20.10
N ILE A 88 -2.16 -0.47 -18.77
CA ILE A 88 -1.29 0.22 -17.82
C ILE A 88 0.17 -0.28 -17.88
N PHE A 89 0.38 -1.55 -18.24
CA PHE A 89 1.70 -2.17 -18.37
C PHE A 89 2.40 -1.85 -19.71
N ASP A 90 1.67 -1.35 -20.70
CA ASP A 90 2.24 -0.99 -22.00
C ASP A 90 3.28 0.12 -21.83
N ASN A 91 4.44 0.00 -22.48
CA ASN A 91 5.54 0.97 -22.37
C ASN A 91 5.98 1.25 -20.91
N ALA A 92 5.84 0.29 -19.99
CA ALA A 92 6.35 0.37 -18.63
C ALA A 92 7.59 -0.54 -18.48
N PRO A 93 8.82 -0.03 -18.70
CA PRO A 93 10.02 -0.86 -18.70
C PRO A 93 10.36 -1.43 -17.32
N SER A 94 9.85 -0.83 -16.24
CA SER A 94 9.95 -1.36 -14.88
C SER A 94 8.61 -1.30 -14.13
N VAL A 95 8.49 -2.09 -13.06
CA VAL A 95 7.36 -2.04 -12.12
C VAL A 95 7.14 -0.65 -11.51
N PHE A 96 8.21 0.14 -11.34
CA PHE A 96 8.09 1.50 -10.81
C PHE A 96 7.41 2.45 -11.79
N ASN A 97 7.61 2.24 -13.10
CA ASN A 97 6.92 3.03 -14.12
C ASN A 97 5.41 2.74 -14.16
N VAL A 98 4.98 1.53 -13.78
CA VAL A 98 3.55 1.22 -13.64
C VAL A 98 2.93 2.10 -12.55
N LEU A 99 3.62 2.24 -11.41
CA LEU A 99 3.18 3.13 -10.33
C LEU A 99 3.21 4.61 -10.76
N ASP A 100 4.22 5.04 -11.51
CA ASP A 100 4.31 6.42 -12.01
C ASP A 100 3.14 6.78 -12.95
N LYS A 101 2.69 5.81 -13.75
CA LYS A 101 1.59 5.98 -14.72
C LYS A 101 0.20 5.88 -14.09
N LEU A 102 0.07 5.38 -12.86
CA LEU A 102 -1.21 4.94 -12.28
C LEU A 102 -2.28 6.03 -12.28
N GLN A 103 -1.96 7.22 -11.77
CA GLN A 103 -2.89 8.35 -11.72
C GLN A 103 -3.39 8.74 -13.12
N ALA A 104 -2.46 8.92 -14.06
CA ALA A 104 -2.77 9.35 -15.43
C ALA A 104 -3.62 8.30 -16.16
N TYR A 105 -3.30 7.02 -15.96
CA TYR A 105 -4.07 5.90 -16.52
C TYR A 105 -5.51 5.89 -15.98
N ILE A 106 -5.68 5.92 -14.66
CA ILE A 106 -7.01 5.90 -14.01
C ILE A 106 -7.84 7.09 -14.51
N THR A 107 -7.27 8.30 -14.49
CA THR A 107 -7.97 9.52 -14.90
C THR A 107 -8.41 9.45 -16.37
N SER A 108 -7.51 9.03 -17.27
CA SER A 108 -7.84 8.89 -18.69
C SER A 108 -8.89 7.81 -18.95
N TRP A 109 -8.85 6.70 -18.21
CA TRP A 109 -9.80 5.61 -18.35
C TRP A 109 -11.18 6.02 -17.83
N LEU A 110 -11.26 6.69 -16.68
CA LEU A 110 -12.53 7.20 -16.13
C LEU A 110 -13.19 8.21 -17.07
N ALA A 111 -12.40 9.09 -17.69
CA ALA A 111 -12.90 10.05 -18.67
C ALA A 111 -13.48 9.38 -19.93
N SER A 112 -12.95 8.21 -20.35
CA SER A 112 -13.52 7.48 -21.50
C SER A 112 -14.86 6.83 -21.18
N GLN A 113 -15.06 6.39 -19.92
CA GLN A 113 -16.34 5.81 -19.48
C GLN A 113 -17.49 6.84 -19.47
N THR A 114 -17.18 8.12 -19.34
CA THR A 114 -18.17 9.21 -19.32
C THR A 114 -18.94 9.35 -20.62
N LEU A 115 -18.27 9.17 -21.76
CA LEU A 115 -18.84 9.44 -23.08
C LEU A 115 -19.94 8.45 -23.46
N GLU A 116 -19.97 7.28 -22.82
CA GLU A 116 -20.81 6.16 -23.23
C GLU A 116 -22.08 6.00 -22.37
N ARG A 117 -22.27 6.84 -21.34
CA ARG A 117 -23.25 6.57 -20.27
C ARG A 117 -24.22 7.72 -20.02
N PRO A 118 -25.53 7.45 -19.93
CA PRO A 118 -26.49 8.41 -19.38
C PRO A 118 -26.11 8.76 -17.93
N THR A 119 -26.10 10.05 -17.62
CA THR A 119 -25.78 10.56 -16.28
C THR A 119 -26.88 11.52 -15.79
N SER A 120 -27.12 11.49 -14.48
CA SER A 120 -27.95 12.48 -13.77
C SER A 120 -27.06 13.31 -12.85
N ILE A 121 -27.28 14.62 -12.81
CA ILE A 121 -26.60 15.50 -11.86
C ILE A 121 -27.39 15.50 -10.55
N MET A 122 -26.70 15.30 -9.42
CA MET A 122 -27.32 15.39 -8.10
C MET A 122 -26.51 16.28 -7.15
N PRO A 123 -27.17 16.97 -6.21
CA PRO A 123 -26.49 17.64 -5.12
C PRO A 123 -25.81 16.61 -4.21
N CYS A 124 -24.69 17.00 -3.63
CA CYS A 124 -23.94 16.17 -2.68
C CYS A 124 -23.36 17.04 -1.54
N THR A 125 -22.81 16.43 -0.50
CA THR A 125 -22.21 17.20 0.60
C THR A 125 -20.85 17.72 0.15
N GLY A 126 -20.56 19.01 0.33
CA GLY A 126 -19.35 19.59 -0.24
C GLY A 126 -19.26 21.09 -0.08
N ALA A 127 -18.58 21.73 -1.02
CA ALA A 127 -18.58 23.18 -1.19
C ALA A 127 -20.00 23.71 -1.56
N ASP A 128 -20.17 25.03 -1.59
CA ASP A 128 -21.44 25.64 -1.99
C ASP A 128 -21.89 25.12 -3.37
N ASP A 129 -23.15 24.68 -3.47
CA ASP A 129 -23.74 24.08 -4.67
C ASP A 129 -23.00 22.82 -5.20
N ALA A 130 -22.33 22.07 -4.32
CA ALA A 130 -21.62 20.86 -4.70
C ALA A 130 -22.52 19.83 -5.39
N THR A 131 -22.10 19.41 -6.58
CA THR A 131 -22.80 18.43 -7.41
C THR A 131 -21.88 17.30 -7.85
N VAL A 132 -22.49 16.19 -8.28
CA VAL A 132 -21.81 15.03 -8.84
C VAL A 132 -22.66 14.45 -9.98
N HIS A 133 -22.00 14.02 -11.04
CA HIS A 133 -22.62 13.27 -12.12
C HIS A 133 -22.68 11.80 -11.74
N VAL A 134 -23.88 11.24 -11.66
CA VAL A 134 -24.08 9.82 -11.30
C VAL A 134 -24.62 9.04 -12.48
N SER A 135 -24.01 7.89 -12.75
CA SER A 135 -24.53 6.90 -13.69
C SER A 135 -24.81 5.60 -12.95
N THR A 136 -26.08 5.18 -12.94
CA THR A 136 -26.50 3.89 -12.39
C THR A 136 -27.86 3.48 -12.96
N GLU A 137 -28.07 2.18 -13.15
CA GLU A 137 -29.37 1.63 -13.55
C GLU A 137 -30.35 1.54 -12.38
N ASN A 138 -29.86 1.51 -11.13
CA ASN A 138 -30.66 1.36 -9.93
C ASN A 138 -30.46 2.54 -8.98
N THR A 139 -31.26 3.59 -9.15
CA THR A 139 -31.18 4.81 -8.33
C THR A 139 -31.47 4.56 -6.84
N ALA A 140 -32.17 3.48 -6.47
CA ALA A 140 -32.42 3.14 -5.08
C ALA A 140 -31.12 2.83 -4.30
N VAL A 141 -30.03 2.45 -4.98
CA VAL A 141 -28.73 2.21 -4.32
C VAL A 141 -28.19 3.48 -3.65
N LEU A 142 -28.54 4.65 -4.19
CA LEU A 142 -28.00 5.94 -3.75
C LEU A 142 -28.46 6.33 -2.34
N GLN A 143 -29.58 5.79 -1.86
CA GLN A 143 -30.03 6.02 -0.48
C GLN A 143 -29.06 5.43 0.57
N HIS A 144 -28.15 4.55 0.14
CA HIS A 144 -27.12 3.93 0.98
C HIS A 144 -25.73 4.54 0.75
N CYS A 145 -25.63 5.60 -0.05
CA CYS A 145 -24.39 6.29 -0.37
C CYS A 145 -24.31 7.63 0.37
N SER A 146 -23.18 7.90 1.01
CA SER A 146 -22.78 9.26 1.38
C SER A 146 -21.80 9.76 0.34
N ILE A 147 -22.15 10.82 -0.40
CA ILE A 147 -21.34 11.31 -1.52
C ILE A 147 -20.78 12.69 -1.19
N PHE A 148 -19.46 12.86 -1.36
CA PHE A 148 -18.74 14.08 -1.06
C PHE A 148 -18.08 14.68 -2.29
N ASN A 149 -18.22 16.00 -2.46
CA ASN A 149 -17.45 16.79 -3.42
C ASN A 149 -17.05 18.14 -2.83
N TYR A 150 -15.91 18.20 -2.15
CA TYR A 150 -15.31 19.43 -1.63
C TYR A 150 -14.42 20.14 -2.65
N SER A 151 -14.38 19.67 -3.90
CA SER A 151 -13.61 20.31 -4.97
C SER A 151 -14.45 21.36 -5.70
N SER A 152 -13.77 22.26 -6.41
CA SER A 152 -14.41 23.21 -7.32
C SER A 152 -14.73 22.60 -8.70
N HIS A 153 -14.63 21.28 -8.85
CA HIS A 153 -14.80 20.58 -10.12
C HIS A 153 -16.23 20.02 -10.22
N PRO A 154 -17.08 20.56 -11.12
CA PRO A 154 -18.46 20.10 -11.28
C PRO A 154 -18.56 18.81 -12.11
N ASP A 155 -17.50 18.44 -12.83
CA ASP A 155 -17.44 17.30 -13.76
C ASP A 155 -17.11 15.97 -13.08
N ARG A 156 -17.08 15.93 -11.75
CA ARG A 156 -16.81 14.71 -10.96
C ARG A 156 -17.92 13.69 -11.13
N GLN A 157 -17.53 12.41 -11.21
CA GLN A 157 -18.45 11.33 -11.52
C GLN A 157 -18.41 10.21 -10.49
N LEU A 158 -19.58 9.62 -10.26
CA LEU A 158 -19.75 8.35 -9.58
C LEU A 158 -20.50 7.40 -10.51
N VAL A 159 -19.81 6.38 -10.99
CA VAL A 159 -20.40 5.34 -11.86
C VAL A 159 -20.58 4.07 -11.05
N LEU A 160 -21.81 3.57 -11.00
CA LEU A 160 -22.19 2.32 -10.36
C LEU A 160 -22.88 1.41 -11.39
N GLU A 161 -22.16 0.38 -11.84
CA GLU A 161 -22.67 -0.57 -12.84
C GLU A 161 -23.86 -1.41 -12.32
N SER A 162 -24.45 -2.18 -13.24
CA SER A 162 -25.55 -3.09 -12.94
C SER A 162 -25.21 -4.07 -11.80
N GLY A 163 -26.17 -4.30 -10.91
CA GLY A 163 -26.02 -5.24 -9.79
C GLY A 163 -25.13 -4.77 -8.63
N VAL A 164 -24.56 -3.56 -8.68
CA VAL A 164 -23.82 -2.99 -7.53
C VAL A 164 -24.73 -2.89 -6.30
N ARG A 165 -24.24 -3.36 -5.15
CA ARG A 165 -24.95 -3.33 -3.86
C ARG A 165 -24.16 -2.52 -2.85
N VAL A 166 -24.75 -1.45 -2.34
CA VAL A 166 -24.17 -0.60 -1.29
C VAL A 166 -25.00 -0.71 -0.03
N MET A 167 -24.36 -1.01 1.10
CA MET A 167 -25.01 -1.17 2.42
C MET A 167 -24.71 0.00 3.39
N GLY A 168 -23.98 1.02 2.94
CA GLY A 168 -23.58 2.18 3.74
C GLY A 168 -22.16 2.67 3.40
N GLY A 169 -21.93 3.04 2.14
CA GLY A 169 -20.60 3.42 1.62
C GLY A 169 -20.42 4.94 1.53
N VAL A 170 -19.18 5.39 1.73
CA VAL A 170 -18.77 6.80 1.52
C VAL A 170 -17.98 6.91 0.23
N PHE A 171 -18.40 7.81 -0.65
CA PHE A 171 -17.81 8.08 -1.95
C PHE A 171 -17.36 9.54 -2.00
N ASP A 172 -16.06 9.78 -1.84
CA ASP A 172 -15.47 11.11 -1.91
C ASP A 172 -14.84 11.33 -3.27
N VAL A 173 -15.52 12.10 -4.12
CA VAL A 173 -15.09 12.44 -5.47
C VAL A 173 -14.28 13.73 -5.55
N SER A 174 -13.92 14.33 -4.41
CA SER A 174 -13.20 15.61 -4.36
C SER A 174 -11.86 15.54 -5.11
N GLU A 175 -11.13 14.45 -4.95
CA GLU A 175 -9.82 14.24 -5.59
C GLU A 175 -9.93 13.60 -6.98
N GLY A 176 -11.05 12.96 -7.32
CA GLY A 176 -11.25 12.33 -8.63
C GLY A 176 -12.54 11.53 -8.74
N SER A 177 -12.92 11.15 -9.95
CA SER A 177 -14.12 10.34 -10.19
C SER A 177 -13.95 8.89 -9.69
N ILE A 178 -15.07 8.22 -9.40
CA ILE A 178 -15.09 6.85 -8.90
C ILE A 178 -15.92 5.97 -9.86
N PHE A 179 -15.38 4.81 -10.21
CA PHE A 179 -16.08 3.76 -10.96
C PHE A 179 -16.16 2.48 -10.16
N VAL A 180 -17.35 1.87 -10.11
CA VAL A 180 -17.60 0.57 -9.47
C VAL A 180 -18.26 -0.38 -10.47
N GLY A 181 -17.54 -1.45 -10.80
CA GLY A 181 -17.94 -2.48 -11.75
C GLY A 181 -19.12 -3.34 -11.28
N ALA A 182 -19.69 -4.09 -12.21
CA ALA A 182 -20.95 -4.80 -12.03
C ALA A 182 -20.89 -5.80 -10.86
N ASN A 183 -22.03 -6.02 -10.20
CA ASN A 183 -22.17 -7.01 -9.12
C ASN A 183 -21.23 -6.81 -7.90
N THR A 184 -20.55 -5.67 -7.79
CA THR A 184 -19.68 -5.37 -6.65
C THR A 184 -20.49 -5.05 -5.40
N VAL A 185 -20.02 -5.57 -4.26
CA VAL A 185 -20.63 -5.37 -2.94
C VAL A 185 -19.78 -4.41 -2.13
N ILE A 186 -20.42 -3.38 -1.58
CA ILE A 186 -19.83 -2.39 -0.68
C ILE A 186 -20.53 -2.51 0.67
N GLU A 187 -19.84 -3.11 1.64
CA GLU A 187 -20.29 -3.25 3.03
C GLU A 187 -20.33 -1.89 3.75
N PRO A 188 -20.97 -1.79 4.94
CA PRO A 188 -21.06 -0.54 5.68
C PRO A 188 -19.68 0.03 6.07
N HIS A 189 -19.58 1.36 6.11
CA HIS A 189 -18.38 2.11 6.52
C HIS A 189 -17.13 1.87 5.65
N VAL A 190 -17.32 1.42 4.41
CA VAL A 190 -16.28 1.52 3.39
C VAL A 190 -16.14 2.98 2.95
N TYR A 191 -14.91 3.47 2.89
CA TYR A 191 -14.60 4.83 2.45
C TYR A 191 -13.74 4.79 1.18
N ILE A 192 -14.24 5.37 0.10
CA ILE A 192 -13.57 5.40 -1.21
C ILE A 192 -13.29 6.86 -1.57
N LYS A 193 -12.02 7.25 -1.63
CA LYS A 193 -11.58 8.52 -2.19
C LYS A 193 -11.11 8.32 -3.62
N GLY A 194 -11.68 9.09 -4.54
CA GLY A 194 -11.26 9.08 -5.93
C GLY A 194 -9.88 9.73 -6.15
N PRO A 195 -9.28 9.55 -7.34
CA PRO A 195 -9.81 8.73 -8.42
C PRO A 195 -9.66 7.23 -8.11
N ALA A 196 -10.70 6.45 -8.40
CA ALA A 196 -10.70 5.02 -8.10
C ALA A 196 -11.47 4.22 -9.16
N ILE A 197 -10.89 3.09 -9.57
CA ILE A 197 -11.55 2.07 -10.39
C ILE A 197 -11.63 0.79 -9.57
N ILE A 198 -12.83 0.26 -9.41
CA ILE A 198 -13.10 -1.03 -8.78
C ILE A 198 -13.78 -1.91 -9.82
N GLY A 199 -13.19 -3.08 -10.11
CA GLY A 199 -13.68 -4.04 -11.09
C GLY A 199 -15.01 -4.69 -10.71
N GLU A 200 -15.43 -5.66 -11.51
CA GLU A 200 -16.68 -6.39 -11.30
C GLU A 200 -16.55 -7.44 -10.18
N GLY A 201 -17.68 -7.77 -9.56
CA GLY A 201 -17.81 -8.87 -8.61
C GLY A 201 -16.92 -8.75 -7.37
N CYS A 202 -16.45 -7.54 -7.05
CA CYS A 202 -15.61 -7.29 -5.88
C CYS A 202 -16.45 -7.31 -4.60
N THR A 203 -15.79 -7.54 -3.46
CA THR A 203 -16.39 -7.37 -2.13
C THR A 203 -15.49 -6.46 -1.30
N LEU A 204 -15.92 -5.21 -1.14
CA LEU A 204 -15.32 -4.26 -0.21
C LEU A 204 -15.97 -4.44 1.16
N ARG A 205 -15.21 -5.04 2.08
CA ARG A 205 -15.63 -5.36 3.43
C ARG A 205 -15.60 -4.15 4.35
N HIS A 206 -16.36 -4.24 5.44
CA HIS A 206 -16.50 -3.20 6.43
C HIS A 206 -15.18 -2.59 6.90
N GLY A 207 -15.09 -1.25 6.77
CA GLY A 207 -13.94 -0.46 7.18
C GLY A 207 -12.79 -0.40 6.17
N ALA A 208 -12.96 -0.93 4.95
CA ALA A 208 -11.99 -0.70 3.88
C ALA A 208 -11.85 0.81 3.60
N TYR A 209 -10.61 1.27 3.40
CA TYR A 209 -10.31 2.67 3.11
C TYR A 209 -9.42 2.79 1.88
N LEU A 210 -9.95 3.32 0.79
CA LEU A 210 -9.26 3.46 -0.49
C LEU A 210 -8.96 4.95 -0.74
N ARG A 211 -7.73 5.27 -1.16
CA ARG A 211 -7.33 6.65 -1.44
C ARG A 211 -6.14 6.80 -2.38
N GLY A 212 -5.95 7.99 -2.92
CA GLY A 212 -4.73 8.37 -3.65
C GLY A 212 -4.44 7.48 -4.86
N ASP A 213 -5.38 7.39 -5.81
CA ASP A 213 -5.27 6.62 -7.05
C ASP A 213 -5.28 5.09 -6.85
N VAL A 214 -6.48 4.50 -6.82
CA VAL A 214 -6.63 3.05 -6.60
C VAL A 214 -7.23 2.38 -7.84
N LEU A 215 -6.57 1.33 -8.32
CA LEU A 215 -7.08 0.47 -9.38
C LEU A 215 -7.21 -0.95 -8.86
N ILE A 216 -8.43 -1.47 -8.83
CA ILE A 216 -8.78 -2.82 -8.36
C ILE A 216 -9.39 -3.58 -9.53
N GLY A 217 -8.85 -4.75 -9.83
CA GLY A 217 -9.35 -5.70 -10.80
C GLY A 217 -10.61 -6.43 -10.36
N ASP A 218 -10.95 -7.49 -11.09
CA ASP A 218 -12.21 -8.18 -10.92
C ASP A 218 -12.15 -9.22 -9.80
N HIS A 219 -13.27 -9.44 -9.11
CA HIS A 219 -13.44 -10.42 -8.04
C HIS A 219 -12.46 -10.29 -6.86
N VAL A 220 -12.03 -9.06 -6.55
CA VAL A 220 -11.16 -8.77 -5.40
C VAL A 220 -11.96 -8.70 -4.11
N VAL A 221 -11.40 -9.24 -3.02
CA VAL A 221 -11.96 -9.11 -1.66
C VAL A 221 -11.06 -8.22 -0.81
N LEU A 222 -11.59 -7.11 -0.30
CA LEU A 222 -10.78 -6.06 0.32
C LEU A 222 -11.36 -5.56 1.65
N ARG A 223 -10.55 -5.50 2.71
CA ARG A 223 -10.82 -4.78 3.98
C ARG A 223 -9.69 -3.82 4.37
N CYS A 224 -8.54 -3.92 3.71
CA CYS A 224 -7.31 -3.20 3.98
C CYS A 224 -7.43 -1.68 3.71
N GLU A 225 -6.57 -0.85 4.32
CA GLU A 225 -6.31 0.50 3.80
C GLU A 225 -5.44 0.37 2.54
N VAL A 226 -5.94 0.87 1.42
CA VAL A 226 -5.25 0.86 0.13
C VAL A 226 -4.99 2.29 -0.32
N LYS A 227 -3.72 2.57 -0.62
CA LYS A 227 -3.30 3.90 -1.05
C LYS A 227 -2.37 3.83 -2.25
N HIS A 228 -2.72 4.44 -3.38
CA HIS A 228 -1.85 4.48 -4.56
C HIS A 228 -1.39 3.09 -4.98
N ALA A 229 -2.33 2.26 -5.40
CA ALA A 229 -2.05 0.85 -5.64
C ALA A 229 -2.85 0.28 -6.80
N LEU A 230 -2.24 -0.70 -7.46
CA LEU A 230 -2.89 -1.57 -8.42
C LEU A 230 -3.03 -2.97 -7.81
N ILE A 231 -4.24 -3.50 -7.79
CA ILE A 231 -4.56 -4.84 -7.31
C ILE A 231 -5.23 -5.60 -8.45
N MET A 232 -4.61 -6.67 -8.94
CA MET A 232 -5.12 -7.47 -10.03
C MET A 232 -6.21 -8.45 -9.58
N ASP A 233 -6.84 -9.10 -10.55
CA ASP A 233 -8.03 -9.91 -10.35
C ASP A 233 -7.85 -11.00 -9.30
N ARG A 234 -8.93 -11.26 -8.56
CA ARG A 234 -9.06 -12.34 -7.57
C ARG A 234 -8.05 -12.25 -6.42
N ALA A 235 -7.39 -11.11 -6.23
CA ALA A 235 -6.57 -10.88 -5.07
C ALA A 235 -7.43 -10.74 -3.80
N GLU A 236 -6.86 -11.13 -2.67
CA GLU A 236 -7.53 -11.12 -1.37
C GLU A 236 -6.71 -10.34 -0.35
N LEU A 237 -7.15 -9.12 -0.05
CA LEU A 237 -6.63 -8.27 1.02
C LEU A 237 -7.73 -8.10 2.07
N CYS A 238 -8.24 -9.25 2.54
CA CYS A 238 -9.58 -9.39 3.09
C CYS A 238 -9.70 -9.10 4.60
N HIS A 239 -8.58 -8.70 5.21
CA HIS A 239 -8.43 -8.35 6.63
C HIS A 239 -7.84 -6.94 6.79
N PRO A 240 -7.90 -6.33 8.00
CA PRO A 240 -7.23 -5.06 8.26
C PRO A 240 -5.73 -5.16 7.99
N GLY A 241 -5.17 -4.11 7.41
CA GLY A 241 -3.77 -4.01 7.00
C GLY A 241 -3.52 -2.68 6.30
N TYR A 242 -2.31 -2.52 5.74
CA TYR A 242 -1.97 -1.36 4.92
C TYR A 242 -1.24 -1.79 3.63
N CYS A 243 -1.76 -1.36 2.48
CA CYS A 243 -1.21 -1.58 1.14
C CYS A 243 -1.04 -0.23 0.43
N GLY A 244 0.19 0.30 0.46
CA GLY A 244 0.49 1.66 0.00
C GLY A 244 1.57 1.68 -1.08
N ASP A 245 1.39 2.44 -2.16
CA ASP A 245 2.38 2.60 -3.23
C ASP A 245 2.84 1.23 -3.80
N SER A 246 1.88 0.34 -4.05
CA SER A 246 2.11 -1.11 -4.23
C SER A 246 1.43 -1.69 -5.47
N LEU A 247 1.98 -2.79 -5.98
CA LEU A 247 1.38 -3.59 -7.07
C LEU A 247 1.13 -5.01 -6.55
N CYS A 248 -0.10 -5.50 -6.65
CA CYS A 248 -0.51 -6.83 -6.19
C CYS A 248 -1.04 -7.65 -7.37
N GLY A 249 -0.40 -8.78 -7.65
CA GLY A 249 -0.66 -9.64 -8.79
C GLY A 249 -1.94 -10.46 -8.67
N TYR A 250 -2.24 -11.21 -9.73
CA TYR A 250 -3.41 -12.07 -9.82
C TYR A 250 -3.42 -13.09 -8.67
N LYS A 251 -4.55 -13.22 -7.96
CA LYS A 251 -4.68 -14.11 -6.79
C LYS A 251 -3.60 -13.92 -5.72
N SER A 252 -3.02 -12.73 -5.62
CA SER A 252 -2.15 -12.40 -4.50
C SER A 252 -2.96 -12.28 -3.20
N HIS A 253 -2.33 -12.53 -2.05
CA HIS A 253 -3.05 -12.60 -0.77
C HIS A 253 -2.30 -11.90 0.36
N PHE A 254 -3.02 -11.05 1.10
CA PHE A 254 -2.60 -10.53 2.40
C PHE A 254 -3.41 -11.25 3.48
N ALA A 255 -2.72 -11.99 4.32
CA ALA A 255 -3.31 -12.48 5.55
C ALA A 255 -3.58 -11.32 6.53
N ASN A 256 -4.09 -11.66 7.71
CA ASN A 256 -4.48 -10.65 8.70
C ASN A 256 -3.30 -9.76 9.14
N GLN A 257 -3.52 -8.44 9.19
CA GLN A 257 -2.59 -7.44 9.72
C GLN A 257 -1.24 -7.35 8.97
N VAL A 258 -1.24 -7.64 7.67
CA VAL A 258 -0.08 -7.34 6.80
C VAL A 258 0.06 -5.83 6.64
N SER A 259 1.30 -5.33 6.70
CA SER A 259 1.62 -3.92 6.49
C SER A 259 2.79 -3.75 5.54
N THR A 260 2.57 -2.99 4.46
CA THR A 260 3.62 -2.63 3.49
C THR A 260 4.17 -1.24 3.79
N ALA A 261 5.34 -1.14 4.44
CA ALA A 261 5.96 0.17 4.61
C ALA A 261 6.33 0.73 3.23
N ASN A 262 6.03 2.00 2.97
CA ASN A 262 6.27 2.63 1.67
C ASN A 262 7.23 3.81 1.74
N LEU A 263 7.68 4.22 2.92
CA LEU A 263 8.61 5.34 3.11
C LEU A 263 9.80 4.87 3.95
N THR A 264 11.02 5.12 3.44
CA THR A 264 12.25 4.79 4.15
C THR A 264 12.41 5.67 5.39
N LEU A 265 12.62 5.03 6.55
CA LEU A 265 12.93 5.74 7.79
C LEU A 265 14.28 6.45 7.68
N LEU A 266 14.40 7.63 8.28
CA LEU A 266 15.63 8.43 8.31
C LEU A 266 16.20 8.80 6.93
N ALA A 267 15.39 8.73 5.87
CA ALA A 267 15.79 9.24 4.57
C ALA A 267 16.11 10.75 4.68
N PRO A 268 17.29 11.23 4.22
CA PRO A 268 17.61 12.65 4.19
C PRO A 268 16.50 13.44 3.51
N SER A 269 16.05 14.51 4.16
CA SER A 269 15.01 15.40 3.64
C SER A 269 15.40 15.93 2.25
N ALA A 270 14.48 15.78 1.28
CA ALA A 270 14.59 16.17 -0.12
C ALA A 270 15.69 15.48 -0.94
N GLY A 271 15.27 14.65 -1.92
CA GLY A 271 16.12 14.25 -3.05
C GLY A 271 16.74 12.85 -3.01
N THR A 272 16.55 12.06 -1.93
CA THR A 272 16.99 10.64 -1.94
C THR A 272 15.83 9.73 -2.32
N GLY A 273 15.79 9.32 -3.59
CA GLY A 273 14.87 8.30 -4.08
C GLY A 273 15.13 6.94 -3.42
N VAL A 274 14.12 6.09 -3.39
CA VAL A 274 14.29 4.70 -2.95
C VAL A 274 15.20 4.00 -3.98
N CYS A 275 16.31 3.43 -3.52
CA CYS A 275 17.21 2.65 -4.37
C CYS A 275 17.10 1.16 -4.06
N ILE A 276 17.26 0.30 -5.08
CA ILE A 276 17.29 -1.16 -4.97
C ILE A 276 18.60 -1.71 -5.52
N ASP A 277 19.17 -2.73 -4.87
CA ASP A 277 20.38 -3.41 -5.35
C ASP A 277 19.99 -4.66 -6.14
N VAL A 278 20.51 -4.81 -7.36
CA VAL A 278 20.33 -5.98 -8.22
C VAL A 278 21.68 -6.36 -8.80
N ASP A 279 22.10 -7.61 -8.61
CA ASP A 279 23.37 -8.16 -9.14
C ASP A 279 24.60 -7.27 -8.90
N GLY A 280 24.68 -6.67 -7.71
CA GLY A 280 25.79 -5.79 -7.30
C GLY A 280 25.72 -4.36 -7.82
N VAL A 281 24.69 -4.01 -8.60
CA VAL A 281 24.43 -2.65 -9.10
C VAL A 281 23.28 -2.02 -8.31
N THR A 282 23.47 -0.77 -7.89
CA THR A 282 22.41 -0.01 -7.22
C THR A 282 21.61 0.79 -8.24
N TYR A 283 20.30 0.62 -8.24
CA TYR A 283 19.37 1.29 -9.12
C TYR A 283 18.52 2.30 -8.34
N ASP A 284 18.56 3.56 -8.74
CA ASP A 284 17.64 4.60 -8.26
C ASP A 284 16.31 4.49 -9.00
N THR A 285 15.22 4.26 -8.25
CA THR A 285 13.86 4.13 -8.77
C THR A 285 13.23 5.45 -9.17
N GLY A 286 13.80 6.58 -8.74
CA GLY A 286 13.22 7.90 -8.93
C GLY A 286 12.01 8.19 -8.02
N ARG A 287 11.52 7.19 -7.28
CA ARG A 287 10.35 7.34 -6.39
C ARG A 287 10.77 7.54 -4.95
N ARG A 288 10.07 8.45 -4.25
CA ARG A 288 10.22 8.61 -2.79
C ARG A 288 9.47 7.53 -2.01
N LYS A 289 8.37 7.00 -2.58
CA LYS A 289 7.52 5.99 -1.94
C LYS A 289 7.29 4.78 -2.82
N ILE A 290 7.55 3.61 -2.27
CA ILE A 290 7.33 2.30 -2.89
C ILE A 290 7.04 1.32 -1.76
N GLY A 291 5.88 0.67 -1.77
CA GLY A 291 5.54 -0.43 -0.87
C GLY A 291 6.07 -1.76 -1.40
N VAL A 292 5.14 -2.65 -1.75
CA VAL A 292 5.43 -4.00 -2.23
C VAL A 292 5.11 -4.15 -3.73
N VAL A 293 5.90 -4.97 -4.41
CA VAL A 293 5.46 -5.62 -5.66
C VAL A 293 5.25 -7.09 -5.31
N LEU A 294 4.00 -7.52 -5.24
CA LEU A 294 3.63 -8.89 -4.89
C LEU A 294 3.20 -9.61 -6.16
N GLY A 295 4.01 -10.54 -6.65
CA GLY A 295 3.74 -11.28 -7.88
C GLY A 295 2.50 -12.16 -7.81
N ASP A 296 2.11 -12.71 -8.97
CA ASP A 296 0.92 -13.56 -9.07
C ASP A 296 0.97 -14.73 -8.11
N ARG A 297 -0.15 -15.00 -7.42
CA ARG A 297 -0.33 -16.09 -6.45
C ARG A 297 0.62 -16.04 -5.25
N SER A 298 1.29 -14.92 -5.02
CA SER A 298 2.17 -14.73 -3.87
C SER A 298 1.40 -14.27 -2.63
N GLN A 299 1.91 -14.61 -1.45
CA GLN A 299 1.18 -14.48 -0.19
C GLN A 299 2.04 -13.90 0.92
N LEU A 300 1.48 -12.94 1.66
CA LEU A 300 2.07 -12.40 2.88
C LEU A 300 1.30 -12.96 4.10
N GLY A 301 2.00 -13.69 4.97
CA GLY A 301 1.43 -14.30 6.16
C GLY A 301 1.01 -13.29 7.24
N CYS A 302 0.25 -13.75 8.24
CA CYS A 302 -0.32 -12.87 9.26
C CYS A 302 0.75 -12.04 9.96
N ASN A 303 0.50 -10.74 10.16
CA ASN A 303 1.45 -9.82 10.79
C ASN A 303 2.82 -9.74 10.09
N ALA A 304 2.92 -10.15 8.81
CA ALA A 304 4.12 -9.87 8.03
C ALA A 304 4.24 -8.36 7.76
N ALA A 305 5.46 -7.86 7.83
CA ALA A 305 5.77 -6.47 7.55
C ALA A 305 6.87 -6.40 6.49
N THR A 306 6.67 -5.56 5.47
CA THR A 306 7.70 -5.33 4.45
C THR A 306 8.33 -3.97 4.65
N ASP A 307 9.65 -3.88 4.50
CA ASP A 307 10.33 -2.62 4.25
C ASP A 307 9.89 -2.02 2.89
N PRO A 308 10.12 -0.72 2.66
CA PRO A 308 9.88 -0.10 1.35
C PRO A 308 10.67 -0.77 0.23
N CYS A 309 10.04 -0.93 -0.95
CA CYS A 309 10.62 -1.55 -2.13
C CYS A 309 11.02 -3.03 -1.91
N THR A 310 10.07 -3.79 -1.36
CA THR A 310 10.16 -5.25 -1.26
C THR A 310 9.44 -5.86 -2.46
N LEU A 311 10.15 -6.60 -3.31
CA LEU A 311 9.60 -7.16 -4.56
C LEU A 311 9.63 -8.68 -4.48
N LEU A 312 8.48 -9.34 -4.56
CA LEU A 312 8.33 -10.79 -4.46
C LEU A 312 7.85 -11.35 -5.78
N GLY A 313 8.62 -12.26 -6.38
CA GLY A 313 8.23 -12.98 -7.59
C GLY A 313 6.95 -13.81 -7.41
N PRO A 314 6.40 -14.38 -8.49
CA PRO A 314 5.16 -15.16 -8.44
C PRO A 314 5.31 -16.46 -7.64
N ASN A 315 4.19 -16.93 -7.09
CA ASN A 315 4.08 -18.15 -6.27
C ASN A 315 4.98 -18.16 -5.02
N THR A 316 5.31 -16.99 -4.47
CA THR A 316 6.20 -16.86 -3.31
C THR A 316 5.38 -16.59 -2.05
N SER A 317 5.68 -17.34 -0.98
CA SER A 317 4.92 -17.29 0.28
C SER A 317 5.81 -16.87 1.44
N VAL A 318 5.28 -15.98 2.27
CA VAL A 318 5.96 -15.47 3.46
C VAL A 318 5.26 -15.97 4.72
N TYR A 319 6.02 -16.50 5.68
CA TYR A 319 5.50 -16.94 6.97
C TYR A 319 4.95 -15.77 7.78
N ALA A 320 3.98 -16.07 8.65
CA ALA A 320 3.49 -15.12 9.65
C ALA A 320 4.64 -14.55 10.49
N LEU A 321 4.47 -13.32 10.98
CA LEU A 321 5.43 -12.58 11.82
C LEU A 321 6.81 -12.37 11.17
N THR A 322 6.90 -12.47 9.84
CA THR A 322 8.17 -12.25 9.13
C THR A 322 8.31 -10.80 8.70
N ARG A 323 9.46 -10.20 9.00
CA ARG A 323 9.88 -8.92 8.43
C ARG A 323 10.69 -9.18 7.15
N LEU A 324 10.27 -8.63 6.03
CA LEU A 324 11.07 -8.61 4.80
C LEU A 324 11.85 -7.32 4.69
N ASN A 325 13.14 -7.44 4.39
CA ASN A 325 13.98 -6.29 4.06
C ASN A 325 13.74 -5.89 2.61
N LYS A 326 14.05 -4.63 2.29
CA LYS A 326 14.07 -4.14 0.92
C LYS A 326 14.93 -5.06 0.03
N GLY A 327 14.40 -5.43 -1.14
CA GLY A 327 15.10 -6.30 -2.08
C GLY A 327 14.17 -7.08 -2.98
N VAL A 328 14.78 -7.92 -3.81
CA VAL A 328 14.08 -8.86 -4.71
C VAL A 328 14.11 -10.25 -4.10
N TYR A 329 12.94 -10.88 -4.04
CA TYR A 329 12.73 -12.27 -3.67
C TYR A 329 12.24 -13.04 -4.90
N GLY A 330 12.83 -14.20 -5.16
CA GLY A 330 12.59 -14.97 -6.36
C GLY A 330 11.20 -15.59 -6.42
N PRO A 331 10.83 -16.19 -7.57
CA PRO A 331 9.59 -16.94 -7.70
C PRO A 331 9.66 -18.30 -7.01
N ASN A 332 8.52 -18.83 -6.59
CA ASN A 332 8.37 -20.15 -5.96
C ASN A 332 9.18 -20.30 -4.65
N GLU A 333 9.36 -19.21 -3.90
CA GLU A 333 10.10 -19.23 -2.64
C GLU A 333 9.18 -19.37 -1.42
N LEU A 334 9.73 -19.96 -0.35
CA LEU A 334 9.12 -19.97 0.97
C LEU A 334 10.00 -19.19 1.95
N ILE A 335 9.60 -17.97 2.27
CA ILE A 335 10.36 -17.05 3.11
C ILE A 335 9.92 -17.22 4.56
N LYS A 336 10.86 -17.57 5.43
CA LYS A 336 10.62 -17.77 6.86
C LYS A 336 11.67 -17.06 7.70
N THR A 337 11.26 -16.56 8.86
CA THR A 337 12.21 -16.10 9.88
C THR A 337 12.87 -17.33 10.52
N SER A 338 14.20 -17.32 10.66
CA SER A 338 14.88 -18.39 11.40
C SER A 338 14.40 -18.37 12.85
N PRO A 339 13.98 -19.51 13.43
CA PRO A 339 13.70 -19.56 14.86
C PRO A 339 14.97 -19.20 15.65
N TRP A 340 14.75 -18.56 16.78
CA TRP A 340 15.78 -18.12 17.71
C TRP A 340 16.77 -19.24 18.03
N ARG A 341 18.07 -18.93 17.99
CA ARG A 341 19.05 -19.68 18.78
C ARG A 341 18.85 -19.24 20.23
N THR A 342 18.43 -20.15 21.11
CA THR A 342 18.37 -19.88 22.55
C THR A 342 19.78 -19.53 23.04
N ALA A 343 20.00 -18.28 23.42
CA ALA A 343 21.17 -17.89 24.20
C ALA A 343 20.79 -18.00 25.68
N SER A 344 21.52 -18.82 26.44
CA SER A 344 21.40 -18.82 27.90
C SER A 344 21.87 -17.47 28.40
N LEU A 345 20.99 -16.70 29.05
CA LEU A 345 21.39 -15.59 29.90
C LEU A 345 22.03 -16.21 31.14
N ARG A 346 23.36 -16.23 31.20
CA ARG A 346 24.12 -16.49 32.42
C ARG A 346 24.60 -15.18 33.00
#